data_AF-W1XS75-F1
#
_entry.id   AF-W1XS75-F1
#
_cell.length_a   1.000
_cell.length_b   1.000
_cell.length_c   1.000
_cell.angle_alpha   90.00
_cell.angle_beta   90.00
_cell.angle_gamma   90.00
#
_symmetry.space_group_name_H-M   'P 1'
#
loop_
_entity.id
_entity.type
_entity.pdbx_description
1 polymer ?
#
loop_
_entity_poly.entity_id
_entity_poly.type
_entity_poly.pdbx_seq_one_letter_code
_entity_poly.pdbx_strand_id
1 'polypeptide(L)' 'SSDLQAQGVEILSCGTCLNYYNLTEKLPVGDVTNMYFILEKMAQADKIIRP' A
#
# COMPACT_ATOMS: atom_id res chain seq x y z
N SER A 1 9.01 5.51 -6.03
CA SER A 1 7.57 5.33 -5.71
C SER A 1 6.73 6.53 -6.13
N SER A 2 7.18 7.77 -5.91
CA SER A 2 6.51 8.98 -6.42
C SER A 2 6.24 8.95 -7.94
N ASP A 3 7.22 8.54 -8.74
CA ASP A 3 7.06 8.50 -10.21
C ASP A 3 6.02 7.46 -10.66
N LEU A 4 5.87 6.36 -9.91
CA LEU A 4 4.85 5.34 -10.17
C LEU A 4 3.45 5.87 -9.83
N GLN A 5 3.32 6.57 -8.69
CA GLN A 5 2.06 7.21 -8.32
C GLN A 5 1.66 8.29 -9.35
N ALA A 6 2.63 9.07 -9.86
CA ALA A 6 2.40 10.04 -10.93
C ALA A 6 1.96 9.39 -12.25
N GLN A 7 2.38 8.14 -12.48
CA GLN A 7 1.93 7.31 -13.61
C GLN A 7 0.59 6.60 -13.35
N GLY A 8 -0.07 6.87 -12.21
CA GLY A 8 -1.37 6.31 -11.86
C GLY A 8 -1.33 4.96 -11.14
N VAL A 9 -0.16 4.51 -10.68
CA VAL A 9 -0.06 3.29 -9.86
C VAL A 9 -0.61 3.55 -8.46
N GLU A 10 -1.61 2.77 -8.05
CA GLU A 10 -2.15 2.78 -6.69
C GLU A 10 -1.11 2.18 -5.72
N ILE A 11 -0.72 2.94 -4.68
CA ILE A 11 0.22 2.51 -3.65
C ILE A 11 -0.52 2.49 -2.31
N LEU A 12 -0.64 1.32 -1.71
CA LEU A 12 -1.42 1.10 -0.49
C LEU A 12 -0.53 0.67 0.66
N SER A 13 -0.71 1.31 1.82
CA SER A 13 0.01 0.97 3.05
C SER A 13 -0.98 0.62 4.17
N CYS A 14 -0.73 -0.48 4.87
CA CYS A 14 -1.56 -0.86 6.03
C CYS A 14 -1.30 0.08 7.22
N GLY A 15 -2.32 0.81 7.67
CA GLY A 15 -2.25 1.76 8.77
C GLY A 15 -1.83 1.14 10.09
N THR A 16 -2.31 -0.08 10.42
CA THR A 16 -1.87 -0.80 11.63
C THR A 16 -0.38 -1.14 11.57
N CYS A 17 0.14 -1.51 10.40
CA CYS A 17 1.57 -1.79 10.22
C CYS A 17 2.40 -0.50 10.32
N LEU A 18 1.96 0.58 9.67
CA LEU A 18 2.61 1.88 9.78
C LEU A 18 2.68 2.36 11.22
N ASN A 19 1.60 2.21 11.98
CA ASN A 19 1.56 2.53 13.41
C ASN A 19 2.54 1.65 14.19
N TYR A 20 2.48 0.33 14.01
CA TYR A 20 3.37 -0.62 14.69
C TYR A 20 4.85 -0.31 14.46
N TYR A 21 5.23 0.08 13.24
CA TYR A 21 6.61 0.44 12.89
C TYR A 21 6.96 1.91 13.17
N ASN A 22 6.05 2.72 13.72
CA ASN A 22 6.22 4.16 13.93
C ASN A 22 6.60 4.92 12.63
N LEU A 23 5.93 4.56 11.53
CA LEU A 23 6.13 5.10 10.18
C LEU A 23 4.98 5.96 9.67
N THR A 24 3.87 6.09 10.41
CA THR A 24 2.68 6.82 9.96
C THR A 24 3.01 8.23 9.47
N GLU A 25 3.71 9.03 10.28
CA GLU A 25 4.12 10.41 9.94
C GLU A 25 5.29 10.46 8.95
N LYS A 26 5.86 9.31 8.60
CA LYS A 26 7.01 9.20 7.69
C LYS A 26 6.61 8.67 6.32
N LEU A 27 5.33 8.42 6.06
CA LEU A 27 4.85 7.92 4.78
C LEU A 27 4.99 9.03 3.72
N PRO A 28 5.90 8.89 2.74
CA PRO A 28 6.18 9.99 1.81
C PRO A 28 5.20 10.01 0.61
N VAL A 29 4.61 8.86 0.25
CA VAL A 29 3.72 8.67 -0.91
C VAL A 29 2.78 7.49 -0.68
N GLY A 30 1.67 7.46 -1.42
CA GLY A 30 0.64 6.42 -1.31
C GLY A 30 -0.37 6.65 -0.19
N ASP A 31 -1.41 5.82 -0.17
CA ASP A 31 -2.56 5.97 0.72
C ASP A 31 -2.51 5.00 1.90
N VAL A 32 -2.98 5.49 3.06
CA VAL A 32 -3.16 4.67 4.25
C VAL A 32 -4.50 3.94 4.18
N THR A 33 -4.46 2.62 4.32
CA THR A 33 -5.63 1.73 4.33
C THR A 33 -5.51 0.70 5.46
N ASN A 34 -6.19 -0.44 5.36
CA ASN A 34 -6.07 -1.56 6.27
C ASN A 34 -5.71 -2.86 5.53
N MET A 35 -5.36 -3.90 6.29
CA MET A 35 -4.97 -5.18 5.72
C MET A 35 -6.12 -5.89 4.98
N TYR A 36 -7.38 -5.74 5.43
CA TYR A 36 -8.52 -6.38 4.76
C TYR A 36 -8.70 -5.89 3.33
N PHE A 37 -8.59 -4.58 3.11
CA PHE A 37 -8.67 -4.00 1.78
C PHE A 37 -7.51 -4.45 0.88
N ILE A 38 -6.28 -4.50 1.41
CA ILE A 38 -5.12 -5.00 0.67
C ILE A 38 -5.32 -6.47 0.28
N LEU A 39 -5.80 -7.30 1.20
CA LEU A 39 -6.08 -8.71 0.94
C LEU A 39 -7.18 -8.91 -0.09
N GLU A 40 -8.25 -8.10 -0.05
CA GLU A 40 -9.30 -8.13 -1.07
C GLU A 40 -8.75 -7.81 -2.45
N LYS A 41 -7.97 -6.72 -2.58
CA LYS A 41 -7.29 -6.35 -3.84
C LYS A 41 -6.36 -7.45 -4.33
N MET A 42 -5.60 -8.07 -3.43
CA MET A 42 -4.71 -9.19 -3.78
C MET A 42 -5.50 -10.42 -4.23
N ALA A 43 -6.63 -10.73 -3.59
CA ALA A 43 -7.48 -11.87 -3.94
C ALA A 43 -8.18 -11.67 -5.29
N GLN A 44 -8.49 -10.43 -5.65
CA GLN A 44 -9.09 -10.05 -6.94
C GLN A 44 -8.06 -9.95 -8.08
N ALA A 45 -6.76 -9.88 -7.77
CA ALA A 45 -5.72 -9.71 -8.79
C ALA A 45 -5.48 -11.01 -9.56
N ASP A 46 -5.45 -10.93 -10.90
CA ASP A 46 -5.13 -12.06 -11.77
C ASP A 46 -3.71 -12.62 -11.53
N LYS A 47 -2.80 -11.77 -11.07
CA LYS A 47 -1.40 -12.11 -10.84
C LYS A 47 -0.81 -11.32 -9.68
N ILE A 48 -0.21 -12.05 -8.75
CA ILE A 48 0.60 -11.46 -7.67
C ILE A 48 2.08 -11.69 -8.00
N ILE A 49 2.85 -10.60 -8.08
CA ILE A 49 4.30 -10.65 -8.24
C ILE A 49 4.94 -10.39 -6.88
N ARG A 50 5.78 -11.31 -6.42
CA ARG A 50 6.63 -11.14 -5.24
C ARG A 50 8.09 -11.05 -5.73
N PRO A 51 8.77 -9.90 -5.56
CA PRO A 51 10.15 -9.72 -5.99
C PRO A 51 11.14 -10.56 -5.18
#